data_AF-A0A4P9Y3P2-F1
#
_entry.id   AF-A0A4P9Y3P2-F1
#
_cell.length_a   1.000
_cell.length_b   1.000
_cell.length_c   1.000
_cell.angle_alpha   90.00
_cell.angle_beta   90.00
_cell.angle_gamma   90.00
#
_symmetry.space_group_name_H-M   'P 1'
#
loop_
_entity.id
_entity.type
_entity.pdbx_description
1 polymer ?
#
loop_
_entity_poly.entity_id
_entity_poly.type
_entity_poly.pdbx_seq_one_letter_code
_entity_poly.pdbx_strand_id
1 'polypeptide(L)'
;VRANLVRVIDMGPFKYKVDDGLETRKFAYETVYTLLNGLVGGGLNSVEVDTLVDRTMEHVVTEGFKDDGEGIPPILYLLIVRCARQAPGVVDGYVNRLVPGYRGLFERKLPTSAVKQQVEKHRE
;
A
#
# COMPACT_ATOMS: atom_id res chain seq x y z
N VAL A 1 -0.51 11.07 -1.04
CA VAL A 1 0.85 11.62 -1.24
C VAL A 1 0.85 13.13 -1.01
N ARG A 2 1.81 13.69 -0.26
CA ARG A 2 1.90 15.15 -0.05
C ARG A 2 2.65 15.81 -1.20
N ALA A 3 1.98 16.67 -1.97
CA ALA A 3 2.53 17.25 -3.19
C ALA A 3 3.81 18.09 -2.96
N ASN A 4 3.91 18.76 -1.82
CA ASN A 4 5.08 19.58 -1.45
C ASN A 4 6.34 18.76 -1.12
N LEU A 5 6.25 17.42 -1.03
CA LEU A 5 7.39 16.51 -0.85
C LEU A 5 7.80 15.82 -2.15
N VAL A 6 7.15 16.15 -3.27
CA VAL A 6 7.41 15.54 -4.57
C VAL A 6 8.05 16.57 -5.48
N ARG A 7 9.22 16.23 -6.03
CA ARG A 7 9.97 17.06 -6.98
C ARG A 7 10.38 16.25 -8.19
N VAL A 8 10.33 16.87 -9.36
CA VAL A 8 10.78 16.25 -10.61
C VAL A 8 12.10 16.87 -11.00
N ILE A 9 13.14 16.05 -11.06
CA ILE A 9 14.48 16.43 -11.51
C ILE A 9 14.53 16.19 -13.01
N ASP A 10 14.81 17.25 -13.76
CA ASP A 10 15.02 17.18 -15.20
C ASP A 10 16.48 16.78 -15.48
N MET A 11 16.66 15.70 -16.24
CA MET A 11 17.94 15.19 -16.71
C MET A 11 17.98 15.14 -18.24
N GLY A 12 17.39 16.15 -18.90
CA GLY A 12 17.34 16.29 -20.35
C GLY A 12 16.17 15.49 -20.96
N PRO A 13 16.43 14.43 -21.76
CA PRO A 13 15.34 13.60 -22.28
C PRO A 13 14.66 12.75 -21.18
N PHE A 14 15.22 12.71 -19.96
CA PHE A 14 14.69 11.95 -18.83
C PHE A 14 14.20 12.87 -17.72
N LYS A 15 13.10 12.45 -17.07
CA LYS A 15 12.58 13.09 -15.85
C LYS A 15 12.58 12.07 -14.72
N TYR A 16 13.15 12.44 -13.58
CA TYR A 16 13.20 11.59 -12.40
C TYR A 16 12.37 12.20 -11.27
N LYS A 17 11.31 11.50 -10.86
CA LYS A 17 10.44 11.92 -9.75
C LYS A 17 11.07 11.46 -8.44
N VAL A 18 11.35 12.42 -7.56
CA VAL A 18 11.77 12.18 -6.17
C VAL A 18 10.58 12.47 -5.27
N ASP A 19 10.23 11.51 -4.42
CA ASP A 19 9.20 11.64 -3.39
C ASP A 19 9.88 11.49 -2.02
N ASP A 20 10.22 12.62 -1.40
CA ASP A 20 10.93 12.65 -0.12
C ASP A 20 10.06 12.11 1.03
N GLY A 21 8.75 11.93 0.81
CA GLY A 21 7.82 11.33 1.76
C GLY A 21 7.57 9.83 1.56
N LEU A 22 8.19 9.18 0.58
CA LEU A 22 7.91 7.77 0.25
C LEU A 22 8.28 6.82 1.40
N GLU A 23 9.50 6.92 1.92
CA GLU A 23 9.96 6.04 3.00
C GLU A 23 9.11 6.21 4.27
N THR A 24 8.73 7.44 4.63
CA THR A 24 7.82 7.66 5.77
C THR A 24 6.48 6.96 5.59
N ARG A 25 5.93 6.94 4.36
CA ARG A 25 4.67 6.23 4.08
C ARG A 25 4.85 4.71 4.17
N LYS A 26 5.96 4.16 3.65
CA LYS A 26 6.29 2.74 3.82
C LYS A 26 6.38 2.36 5.29
N PHE A 27 7.14 3.13 6.08
CA PHE A 27 7.26 2.91 7.52
C PHE A 27 5.92 2.99 8.25
N ALA A 28 5.03 3.90 7.85
CA ALA A 28 3.69 3.99 8.46
C ALA A 28 2.90 2.69 8.25
N TYR A 29 2.87 2.14 7.03
CA TYR A 29 2.20 0.87 6.75
C TYR A 29 2.85 -0.31 7.48
N GLU A 30 4.18 -0.38 7.48
CA GLU A 30 4.93 -1.43 8.20
C GLU A 30 4.72 -1.37 9.72
N THR A 31 4.58 -0.16 10.27
CA THR A 31 4.25 0.04 11.69
C THR A 31 2.87 -0.53 11.99
N VAL A 32 1.85 -0.21 11.19
CA VAL A 32 0.50 -0.79 11.36
C VAL A 32 0.53 -2.31 11.22
N TYR A 33 1.26 -2.84 10.22
CA TYR A 33 1.46 -4.28 10.05
C TYR A 33 2.07 -4.94 11.30
N THR A 34 3.07 -4.28 11.89
CA THR A 34 3.76 -4.77 13.10
C THR A 34 2.86 -4.69 14.33
N LEU A 35 2.08 -3.62 14.48
CA LEU A 35 1.09 -3.49 15.56
C LEU A 35 0.04 -4.61 15.46
N LEU A 36 -0.46 -4.90 14.25
CA LEU A 36 -1.36 -6.03 14.00
C LEU A 36 -0.71 -7.41 14.24
N ASN A 37 0.63 -7.51 14.21
CA ASN A 37 1.35 -8.74 14.55
C ASN A 37 1.49 -8.94 16.06
N GLY A 38 1.92 -7.89 16.75
CA GLY A 38 2.41 -7.98 18.12
C GLY A 38 1.33 -7.82 19.20
N LEU A 39 0.16 -7.29 18.85
CA LEU A 39 -0.87 -6.96 19.85
C LEU A 39 -1.92 -8.06 20.06
N VAL A 40 -1.96 -9.08 19.19
CA VAL A 40 -2.78 -10.28 19.40
C VAL A 40 -2.07 -11.17 20.42
N GLY A 41 -2.34 -10.90 21.70
CA GLY A 41 -1.70 -11.53 22.87
C GLY A 41 -1.09 -10.54 23.88
N GLY A 42 -0.99 -9.26 23.53
CA GLY A 42 -0.30 -8.23 24.33
C GLY A 42 -1.20 -7.27 25.13
N GLY A 43 -2.54 -7.41 25.04
CA GLY A 43 -3.48 -6.64 25.86
C GLY A 43 -4.68 -6.02 25.14
N LEU A 44 -4.75 -6.09 23.81
CA LEU A 44 -5.96 -5.68 23.07
C LEU A 44 -7.05 -6.75 23.13
N ASN A 45 -8.29 -6.31 23.30
CA ASN A 45 -9.47 -7.16 23.15
C ASN A 45 -9.93 -7.25 21.68
N SER A 46 -10.86 -8.16 21.39
CA SER A 46 -11.34 -8.41 20.03
C SER A 46 -11.96 -7.18 19.37
N VAL A 47 -12.67 -6.33 20.12
CA VAL A 47 -13.31 -5.11 19.59
C VAL A 47 -12.25 -4.10 19.13
N GLU A 48 -11.15 -3.97 19.87
CA GLU A 48 -10.06 -3.07 19.52
C GLU A 48 -9.30 -3.56 18.27
N VAL A 49 -9.11 -4.88 18.15
CA VAL A 49 -8.53 -5.49 16.95
C VAL A 49 -9.42 -5.26 15.73
N ASP A 50 -10.72 -5.54 15.84
CA ASP A 50 -11.68 -5.33 14.76
C ASP A 50 -11.72 -3.86 14.33
N THR A 51 -11.70 -2.94 15.30
CA THR A 51 -11.67 -1.49 15.03
C THR A 51 -10.39 -1.06 14.31
N LEU A 52 -9.23 -1.60 14.69
CA LEU A 52 -7.96 -1.29 14.02
C LEU A 52 -7.94 -1.84 12.59
N VAL A 53 -8.43 -3.07 12.40
CA VAL A 53 -8.53 -3.69 11.07
C VAL A 53 -9.51 -2.90 10.19
N ASP A 54 -10.68 -2.53 10.70
CA ASP A 54 -11.68 -1.76 9.95
C ASP A 54 -11.10 -0.43 9.44
N ARG A 55 -10.48 0.37 10.33
CA ARG A 55 -9.82 1.64 9.93
C ARG A 55 -8.70 1.42 8.92
N THR A 56 -7.95 0.34 9.09
CA THR A 56 -6.84 0.01 8.17
C THR A 56 -7.39 -0.34 6.79
N MET A 57 -8.42 -1.18 6.72
CA MET A 57 -9.07 -1.58 5.47
C MET A 57 -9.74 -0.39 4.77
N GLU A 58 -10.41 0.48 5.52
CA GLU A 58 -10.99 1.72 4.99
C GLU A 58 -9.92 2.62 4.39
N HIS A 59 -8.79 2.82 5.08
CA HIS A 59 -7.68 3.58 4.54
C HIS A 59 -7.09 2.93 3.27
N VAL A 60 -6.94 1.61 3.25
CA VAL A 60 -6.41 0.88 2.09
C VAL A 60 -7.28 1.12 0.85
N VAL A 61 -8.59 0.98 0.95
CA VAL A 61 -9.50 1.12 -0.19
C VAL A 61 -9.73 2.57 -0.62
N THR A 62 -9.59 3.53 0.30
CA THR A 62 -9.78 4.96 -0.01
C THR A 62 -8.50 5.63 -0.50
N GLU A 63 -7.37 5.37 0.15
CA GLU A 63 -6.12 6.10 -0.09
C GLU A 63 -4.94 5.18 -0.41
N GLY A 64 -4.90 3.97 0.15
CA GLY A 64 -3.77 3.05 -0.03
C GLY A 64 -3.49 2.71 -1.49
N PHE A 65 -4.48 2.22 -2.22
CA PHE A 65 -4.32 1.86 -3.63
C PHE A 65 -4.01 3.04 -4.56
N LYS A 66 -4.19 4.29 -4.11
CA LYS A 66 -3.80 5.48 -4.89
C LYS A 66 -2.31 5.78 -4.80
N ASP A 67 -1.58 5.16 -3.87
CA ASP A 67 -0.15 5.36 -3.69
C ASP A 67 0.64 4.38 -4.57
N ASP A 68 1.10 4.88 -5.71
CA ASP A 68 1.88 4.13 -6.69
C ASP A 68 3.38 4.14 -6.41
N GLY A 69 3.77 4.60 -5.22
CA GLY A 69 5.14 4.66 -4.75
C GLY A 69 5.83 3.30 -4.78
N GLU A 70 7.13 3.33 -5.08
CA GLU A 70 7.93 2.11 -5.12
C GLU A 70 7.88 1.34 -3.79
N GLY A 71 7.58 0.04 -3.88
CA GLY A 71 7.46 -0.85 -2.72
C GLY A 71 6.15 -0.73 -1.93
N ILE A 72 5.32 0.29 -2.16
CA ILE A 72 4.03 0.44 -1.46
C ILE A 72 3.04 -0.69 -1.79
N PRO A 73 2.80 -1.09 -3.06
CA PRO A 73 1.80 -2.12 -3.37
C PRO A 73 2.08 -3.49 -2.72
N PRO A 74 3.32 -4.01 -2.71
CA PRO A 74 3.66 -5.22 -1.96
C PRO A 74 3.40 -5.10 -0.45
N ILE A 75 3.73 -3.95 0.17
CA ILE A 75 3.47 -3.71 1.59
C ILE A 75 1.95 -3.71 1.87
N LEU A 76 1.16 -3.04 1.03
CA LEU A 76 -0.30 -3.04 1.14
C LEU A 76 -0.88 -4.45 1.00
N TYR A 77 -0.38 -5.25 0.06
CA TYR A 77 -0.80 -6.65 -0.09
C TYR A 77 -0.56 -7.45 1.20
N LEU A 78 0.63 -7.36 1.79
CA LEU A 78 0.94 -8.04 3.05
C LEU A 78 0.07 -7.53 4.21
N LEU A 79 -0.20 -6.22 4.27
CA LEU A 79 -1.08 -5.62 5.25
C LEU A 79 -2.52 -6.12 5.14
N ILE A 80 -3.06 -6.23 3.93
CA ILE A 80 -4.40 -6.77 3.68
C ILE A 80 -4.47 -8.24 4.12
N VAL A 81 -3.49 -9.06 3.73
CA VAL A 81 -3.41 -10.47 4.16
C VAL A 81 -3.34 -10.58 5.68
N ARG A 82 -2.58 -9.69 6.34
CA ARG A 82 -2.53 -9.64 7.81
C ARG A 82 -3.88 -9.28 8.42
N CYS A 83 -4.56 -8.27 7.89
CA CYS A 83 -5.90 -7.89 8.33
C CYS A 83 -6.88 -9.06 8.22
N ALA A 84 -6.86 -9.78 7.09
CA ALA A 84 -7.72 -10.94 6.86
C ALA A 84 -7.49 -12.07 7.86
N ARG A 85 -6.25 -12.24 8.32
CA ARG A 85 -5.90 -13.24 9.35
C ARG A 85 -6.35 -12.84 10.75
N GLN A 86 -6.38 -11.54 11.07
CA GLN A 86 -6.73 -11.07 12.41
C GLN A 86 -8.23 -10.86 12.60
N ALA A 87 -8.93 -10.30 11.62
CA ALA A 87 -10.36 -10.05 11.68
C ALA A 87 -11.02 -10.39 10.34
N PRO A 88 -11.16 -11.69 10.00
CA PRO A 88 -11.69 -12.12 8.71
C PRO A 88 -13.11 -11.59 8.45
N GLY A 89 -13.96 -11.54 9.47
CA GLY A 89 -15.33 -11.02 9.36
C GLY A 89 -15.39 -9.54 9.02
N VAL A 90 -14.45 -8.73 9.52
CA VAL A 90 -14.33 -7.31 9.14
C VAL A 90 -13.90 -7.20 7.68
N VAL A 91 -12.87 -7.94 7.28
CA VAL A 91 -12.31 -7.89 5.92
C VAL A 91 -13.30 -8.37 4.85
N ASP A 92 -14.20 -9.30 5.18
CA ASP A 92 -15.25 -9.78 4.27
C ASP A 92 -16.10 -8.62 3.71
N GLY A 93 -16.42 -7.63 4.56
CA GLY A 93 -17.14 -6.42 4.16
C GLY A 93 -16.39 -5.52 3.15
N TYR A 94 -15.09 -5.73 2.96
CA TYR A 94 -14.24 -4.96 2.06
C TYR A 94 -13.88 -5.68 0.76
N VAL A 95 -14.14 -6.99 0.64
CA VAL A 95 -13.67 -7.81 -0.51
C VAL A 95 -14.04 -7.18 -1.86
N ASN A 96 -15.30 -6.76 -2.03
CA ASN A 96 -15.75 -6.11 -3.25
C ASN A 96 -15.07 -4.75 -3.51
N ARG A 97 -14.72 -4.02 -2.46
CA ARG A 97 -14.06 -2.71 -2.53
C ARG A 97 -12.56 -2.82 -2.80
N LEU A 98 -11.95 -3.99 -2.57
CA LEU A 98 -10.56 -4.26 -2.95
C LEU A 98 -10.39 -4.47 -4.45
N VAL A 99 -11.42 -5.00 -5.13
CA VAL A 99 -11.36 -5.37 -6.55
C VAL A 99 -10.89 -4.22 -7.47
N PRO A 100 -11.43 -3.00 -7.38
CA PRO A 100 -10.97 -1.88 -8.22
C PRO A 100 -9.50 -1.53 -7.99
N GLY A 101 -9.03 -1.58 -6.73
CA GLY A 101 -7.65 -1.30 -6.38
C GLY A 101 -6.67 -2.32 -6.98
N TYR A 102 -6.97 -3.61 -6.83
CA TYR A 102 -6.17 -4.67 -7.45
C TYR A 102 -6.22 -4.65 -8.97
N ARG A 103 -7.38 -4.36 -9.57
CA ARG A 103 -7.49 -4.19 -11.02
C ARG A 103 -6.57 -3.08 -11.51
N GLY A 104 -6.58 -1.93 -10.86
CA GLY A 104 -5.68 -0.81 -11.20
C GLY A 104 -4.19 -1.18 -11.09
N LEU A 105 -3.83 -2.04 -10.13
CA LEU A 105 -2.48 -2.55 -9.99
C LEU A 105 -2.07 -3.48 -11.16
N PHE A 106 -2.92 -4.47 -11.49
CA PHE A 106 -2.64 -5.45 -12.54
C PHE A 106 -2.73 -4.88 -13.96
N GLU A 107 -3.56 -3.86 -14.18
CA GLU A 107 -3.75 -3.23 -15.48
C GLU A 107 -2.70 -2.14 -15.78
N ARG A 108 -1.77 -1.86 -14.85
CA ARG A 108 -0.72 -0.86 -15.05
C ARG A 108 0.14 -1.26 -16.26
N LYS A 109 0.17 -0.41 -17.29
CA LYS A 109 1.00 -0.62 -18.49
C LYS A 109 2.28 0.21 -18.40
N LEU A 110 3.40 -0.38 -18.77
CA LEU A 110 4.64 0.35 -18.96
C LEU A 110 4.63 1.14 -20.28
N PRO A 111 5.27 2.32 -20.33
CA PRO A 111 5.49 3.02 -21.58
C PRO A 111 6.39 2.20 -22.51
N THR A 112 6.23 2.37 -23.82
CA THR A 112 7.09 1.71 -24.83
C THR A 112 8.56 2.10 -24.73
N SER A 113 8.86 3.23 -24.09
CA SER A 113 10.20 3.72 -23.79
C SER A 113 10.77 3.17 -22.47
N ALA A 114 10.09 2.23 -21.81
CA ALA A 114 10.55 1.68 -20.54
C ALA A 114 11.89 0.94 -20.72
N VAL A 115 12.87 1.31 -19.90
CA VAL A 115 14.17 0.62 -19.84
C VAL A 115 14.02 -0.75 -19.18
N LYS A 116 14.94 -1.69 -19.49
CA LYS A 116 14.88 -3.09 -19.00
C LYS A 116 14.62 -3.20 -17.50
N GLN A 117 15.27 -2.37 -16.68
CA GLN A 117 15.08 -2.34 -15.23
C GLN A 117 13.63 -2.01 -14.81
N GLN A 118 12.93 -1.13 -15.54
CA GLN A 118 11.52 -0.82 -15.28
C GLN A 118 10.61 -1.99 -15.70
N VAL A 119 10.99 -2.72 -16.76
CA VAL A 119 10.25 -3.90 -17.23
C VAL A 119 10.39 -5.08 -16.26
N GLU A 120 11.60 -5.36 -15.79
CA GLU A 120 11.85 -6.41 -14.80
C GLU A 120 11.08 -6.14 -13.51
N LYS A 121 11.16 -4.91 -13.00
CA LYS A 121 10.44 -4.48 -11.80
C LYS A 121 8.90 -4.50 -11.92
N HIS A 122 8.35 -4.40 -13.13
CA HIS A 122 6.90 -4.50 -13.35
C HIS A 122 6.41 -5.95 -13.39
N ARG A 123 7.31 -6.91 -13.65
CA ARG A 123 6.99 -8.35 -13.65
C ARG A 123 7.03 -8.98 -12.25
N GLU A 124 7.69 -8.34 -11.31
CA GLU A 124 7.70 -8.70 -9.88
C GLU A 124 6.39 -8.31 -9.20
#